data_AF-P49807-F1
#
_entry.id   AF-P49807-F1
#
_cell.length_a   1.000
_cell.length_b   1.000
_cell.length_c   1.000
_cell.angle_alpha   90.00
_cell.angle_beta   90.00
_cell.angle_gamma   90.00
#
_symmetry.space_group_name_H-M   'P 1'
#
loop_
_entity.id
_entity.type
_entity.pdbx_description
1 polymer ?
#
loop_
_entity_poly.entity_id
_entity_poly.type
_entity_poly.pdbx_seq_one_letter_code
_entity_poly.pdbx_strand_id
1 'polypeptide(L)' 'EACEELRFGGQAQVPTLVDSVYQQFLAPGAARWINIDSRTMEWTLEGLRQPHRYVLDAAQLHIYML' A
#
# COMPACT_ATOMS: atom_id res chain seq x y z
N GLU A 1 2.39 -2.33 10.39
CA GLU A 1 2.01 -3.76 10.50
C GLU A 1 1.60 -4.34 9.15
N ALA A 2 0.59 -3.80 8.47
CA ALA A 2 0.12 -4.37 7.19
C ALA A 2 1.18 -4.49 6.07
N CYS A 3 2.11 -3.53 5.98
CA CYS A 3 3.25 -3.64 5.04
C CYS A 3 4.33 -4.63 5.51
N GLU A 4 4.43 -4.94 6.80
CA GLU A 4 5.35 -5.98 7.30
C GLU A 4 4.85 -7.36 6.85
N GLU A 5 3.54 -7.59 6.84
CA GLU A 5 2.95 -8.83 6.30
C GLU A 5 3.29 -9.03 4.81
N LEU A 6 3.36 -7.94 4.03
CA LEU A 6 3.84 -7.99 2.64
C LEU A 6 5.30 -8.42 2.51
N ARG A 7 6.15 -8.00 3.46
CA ARG A 7 7.59 -8.28 3.44
C ARG A 7 7.92 -9.73 3.77
N PHE A 8 7.17 -10.33 4.69
CA PHE A 8 7.41 -11.69 5.18
C PHE A 8 6.44 -12.74 4.62
N GLY A 9 5.35 -12.33 3.98
CA GLY A 9 4.38 -13.21 3.34
C GLY A 9 4.92 -13.96 2.11
N GLY A 10 4.23 -15.04 1.73
CA GLY A 10 4.57 -15.80 0.52
C GLY A 10 4.37 -14.96 -0.75
N GLN A 11 5.26 -15.08 -1.73
CA GLN A 11 5.18 -14.32 -2.99
C GLN A 11 3.83 -14.45 -3.70
N ALA A 12 3.21 -15.63 -3.65
CA ALA A 12 1.89 -15.87 -4.24
C ALA A 12 0.76 -15.06 -3.58
N GLN A 13 0.94 -14.61 -2.34
CA GLN A 13 -0.06 -13.83 -1.59
C GLN A 13 0.11 -12.31 -1.77
N VAL A 14 1.24 -11.86 -2.34
CA VAL A 14 1.55 -10.43 -2.47
C VAL A 14 0.43 -9.66 -3.18
N PRO A 15 -0.12 -10.09 -4.32
CA PRO A 15 -1.18 -9.33 -4.98
C PRO A 15 -2.42 -9.14 -4.08
N THR A 16 -2.84 -10.19 -3.38
CA THR A 16 -3.99 -10.16 -2.47
C THR A 16 -3.74 -9.27 -1.27
N LEU A 17 -2.56 -9.37 -0.66
CA LEU A 17 -2.20 -8.54 0.49
C LEU A 17 -2.10 -7.06 0.08
N VAL A 18 -1.49 -6.76 -1.06
CA VAL A 18 -1.37 -5.40 -1.58
C VAL A 18 -2.76 -4.78 -1.80
N ASP A 19 -3.66 -5.53 -2.44
CA ASP A 19 -5.05 -5.06 -2.65
C ASP A 19 -5.78 -4.83 -1.32
N SER A 20 -5.64 -5.75 -0.37
CA SER A 20 -6.23 -5.60 0.96
C SER A 20 -5.75 -4.33 1.67
N VAL A 21 -4.45 -4.03 1.64
CA VAL A 21 -3.91 -2.81 2.25
C VAL A 21 -4.39 -1.56 1.50
N TYR A 22 -4.43 -1.59 0.17
CA TYR A 22 -4.97 -0.49 -0.61
C TYR A 22 -6.43 -0.20 -0.24
N GLN A 23 -7.30 -1.21 -0.23
CA GLN A 23 -8.73 -1.05 0.12
C GLN A 23 -8.94 -0.58 1.56
N GLN A 24 -8.11 -1.05 2.50
CA GLN A 24 -8.27 -0.73 3.92
C GLN A 24 -7.80 0.68 4.27
N PHE A 25 -6.80 1.22 3.56
CA PHE A 25 -6.12 2.46 3.95
C PHE A 25 -6.07 3.55 2.88
N LEU A 26 -6.01 3.21 1.60
CA LEU A 26 -5.71 4.18 0.53
C LEU A 26 -6.88 4.43 -0.43
N ALA A 27 -7.79 3.48 -0.57
CA ALA A 27 -8.97 3.61 -1.42
C ALA A 27 -9.92 4.70 -0.89
N PRO A 28 -10.62 5.44 -1.77
CA PRO A 28 -11.67 6.36 -1.36
C PRO A 28 -12.74 5.65 -0.53
N GLY A 29 -13.02 6.15 0.67
CA GLY A 29 -13.98 5.53 1.59
C GLY A 29 -13.43 4.33 2.37
N ALA A 30 -12.12 4.08 2.31
CA ALA A 30 -11.43 3.10 3.14
C ALA A 30 -11.78 3.27 4.62
N ALA A 31 -12.05 2.16 5.31
CA ALA A 31 -12.45 2.18 6.73
C ALA A 31 -11.40 2.82 7.64
N ARG A 32 -10.13 2.76 7.25
CA ARG A 32 -9.00 3.39 7.94
C ARG A 32 -8.28 4.33 6.99
N TRP A 33 -9.02 5.21 6.33
CA TRP A 33 -8.46 6.08 5.30
C TRP A 33 -7.25 6.89 5.80
N ILE A 34 -6.19 6.84 5.01
CA ILE A 34 -4.93 7.54 5.20
C ILE A 34 -4.77 8.50 4.03
N ASN A 35 -4.52 9.77 4.33
CA ASN A 35 -4.20 10.75 3.32
C ASN A 35 -2.69 10.73 3.04
N ILE A 36 -2.33 10.65 1.77
CA ILE A 36 -0.95 10.77 1.27
C ILE A 36 -0.93 11.77 0.12
N ASP A 37 0.22 12.37 -0.17
CA ASP A 37 0.32 13.32 -1.27
C ASP A 37 0.03 12.67 -2.63
N SER A 38 -0.35 13.49 -3.61
CA SER A 38 -0.76 13.03 -4.93
C SER A 38 0.35 12.31 -5.70
N ARG A 39 1.63 12.67 -5.51
CA ARG A 39 2.76 11.99 -6.16
C ARG A 39 2.96 10.61 -5.56
N THR A 40 2.91 10.49 -4.23
CA THR A 40 3.00 9.17 -3.56
C THR A 40 1.82 8.28 -3.95
N MET A 41 0.61 8.82 -4.05
CA MET A 41 -0.56 8.07 -4.52
C MET A 41 -0.39 7.59 -5.96
N GLU A 42 0.07 8.45 -6.88
CA GLU A 42 0.31 8.08 -8.28
C GLU A 42 1.27 6.90 -8.41
N TRP A 43 2.42 6.96 -7.72
CA TRP A 43 3.40 5.88 -7.72
C TRP A 43 2.85 4.59 -7.13
N THR A 44 2.07 4.71 -6.06
CA THR A 44 1.40 3.56 -5.44
C THR A 44 0.48 2.88 -6.46
N LEU A 45 -0.39 3.65 -7.14
CA LEU A 45 -1.34 3.14 -8.13
C LEU A 45 -0.65 2.50 -9.34
N GLU A 46 0.46 3.05 -9.81
CA GLU A 46 1.25 2.45 -10.88
C GLU A 46 1.80 1.09 -10.43
N GLY A 47 2.38 1.03 -9.23
CA GLY A 47 2.89 -0.19 -8.65
C GLY A 47 1.83 -1.28 -8.44
N LEU A 48 0.57 -0.91 -8.16
CA LEU A 48 -0.53 -1.88 -8.05
C LEU A 48 -0.78 -2.66 -9.36
N ARG A 49 -0.33 -2.17 -10.51
CA ARG A 49 -0.44 -2.90 -11.79
C ARG A 49 0.51 -4.10 -11.86
N GLN A 50 1.62 -4.05 -11.14
CA GLN A 50 2.58 -5.15 -11.00
C GLN A 50 2.98 -5.28 -9.52
N PRO A 51 2.09 -5.85 -8.68
CA PRO A 51 2.30 -5.89 -7.23
C PRO A 51 3.60 -6.57 -6.86
N HIS A 52 4.41 -5.90 -6.05
CA HIS A 52 5.60 -6.46 -5.42
C HIS A 52 5.62 -6.11 -3.93
N ARG A 53 6.45 -6.82 -3.17
CA ARG A 53 6.45 -6.76 -1.70
C ARG A 53 6.79 -5.40 -1.06
N TYR A 54 7.23 -4.43 -1.85
CA TYR A 54 7.64 -3.09 -1.39
C TYR A 54 6.80 -1.99 -2.04
N VAL A 55 5.72 -2.35 -2.74
CA VAL A 55 4.94 -1.40 -3.56
C VAL A 55 4.26 -0.31 -2.72
N LEU A 56 4.01 -0.60 -1.44
CA LEU A 56 3.37 0.32 -0.49
C LEU A 56 4.36 1.01 0.45
N ASP A 57 5.67 0.80 0.30
CA ASP A 57 6.68 1.38 1.21
C ASP A 57 6.67 2.91 1.18
N ALA A 58 6.51 3.51 0.00
CA ALA A 58 6.41 4.96 -0.15
C ALA A 58 5.16 5.50 0.57
N ALA A 59 4.01 4.84 0.41
CA ALA A 59 2.78 5.20 1.12
C ALA A 59 2.93 5.04 2.64
N GLN A 60 3.60 3.99 3.10
CA GLN A 60 3.88 3.77 4.52
C GLN A 60 4.81 4.86 5.09
N LEU A 61 5.86 5.23 4.37
CA LEU A 61 6.82 6.25 4.79
C LEU A 61 6.21 7.65 4.84
N HIS A 62 5.28 7.97 3.93
CA HIS A 62 4.64 9.28 3.89
C HIS A 62 3.88 9.60 5.18
N ILE A 63 3.29 8.58 5.82
CA ILE A 63 2.57 8.72 7.11
C ILE A 63 3.51 9.28 8.20
N TYR A 64 4.79 8.90 8.19
CA TYR A 64 5.76 9.32 9.21
C TYR A 64 6.30 10.74 9.03
N MET A 65 6.00 11.40 7.90
CA MET A 65 6.44 12.78 7.65
C MET A 65 5.36 13.83 7.94
N LEU A 66 4.25 13.43 8.54
CA LEU A 66 3.18 14.30 9.06
C LEU A 66 3.23 14.37 10.58
#